data_AF-A0A948D5H6-F1
#
_entry.id   AF-A0A948D5H6-F1
#
_cell.length_a   1.000
_cell.length_b   1.000
_cell.length_c   1.000
_cell.angle_alpha   90.00
_cell.angle_beta   90.00
_cell.angle_gamma   90.00
#
_symmetry.space_group_name_H-M   'P 1'
#
loop_
_entity.id
_entity.type
_entity.pdbx_description
1 polymer ?
#
loop_
_entity_poly.entity_id
_entity_poly.type
_entity_poly.pdbx_seq_one_letter_code
_entity_poly.pdbx_strand_id
1 'polypeptide(L)'
;MALKAKHKDTAFSVGDTVAVHQKIIEQDKEKDKERIQIFEGLVIGIKGRQENKSFTVRRIGVNSVGVERIWPLQSPMIKKIEVKRQGKVRRAKLYYLRNRIGSQALRVQIRQTKTKKVAEVKKAIKVKKKAKVSKSSKKS
;
A
#
# COMPACT_ATOMS: atom_id res chain seq x y z
N MET A 1 -4.71 -15.77 -10.70
CA MET A 1 -3.81 -15.03 -9.79
C MET A 1 -4.49 -13.76 -9.31
N ALA A 2 -4.36 -13.38 -8.04
CA ALA A 2 -4.99 -12.17 -7.51
C ALA A 2 -4.06 -10.95 -7.69
N LEU A 3 -4.56 -9.86 -8.25
CA LEU A 3 -3.84 -8.58 -8.36
C LEU A 3 -4.07 -7.67 -7.14
N LYS A 4 -5.11 -7.95 -6.37
CA LYS A 4 -5.57 -7.15 -5.24
C LYS A 4 -5.71 -8.04 -4.01
N ALA A 5 -5.38 -7.46 -2.86
CA ALA A 5 -5.61 -8.03 -1.55
C ALA A 5 -6.28 -6.99 -0.65
N LYS A 6 -7.02 -7.46 0.34
CA LYS A 6 -7.61 -6.64 1.39
C LYS A 6 -7.23 -7.26 2.72
N HIS A 7 -6.64 -6.48 3.61
CA HIS A 7 -6.37 -6.88 4.98
C HIS A 7 -7.16 -5.95 5.90
N LYS A 8 -8.11 -6.51 6.66
CA LYS A 8 -9.12 -5.75 7.42
C LYS A 8 -9.82 -4.76 6.47
N ASP A 9 -9.58 -3.47 6.60
CA ASP A 9 -10.16 -2.42 5.75
C ASP A 9 -9.21 -1.85 4.69
N THR A 10 -7.93 -2.22 4.74
CA THR A 10 -6.94 -1.71 3.79
C THR A 10 -6.87 -2.60 2.55
N ALA A 11 -7.28 -2.05 1.41
CA ALA A 11 -7.10 -2.67 0.11
C ALA A 11 -5.79 -2.19 -0.56
N PHE A 12 -5.01 -3.13 -1.09
CA PHE A 12 -3.78 -2.86 -1.82
C PHE A 12 -3.61 -3.83 -2.99
N SER A 13 -2.73 -3.49 -3.91
CA SER A 13 -2.50 -4.21 -5.15
C SER A 13 -1.02 -4.39 -5.45
N VAL A 14 -0.72 -5.34 -6.35
CA VAL A 14 0.64 -5.49 -6.88
C VAL A 14 1.07 -4.16 -7.52
N GLY A 15 2.30 -3.74 -7.22
CA GLY A 15 2.86 -2.45 -7.63
C GLY A 15 2.69 -1.32 -6.62
N ASP A 16 1.85 -1.49 -5.59
CA ASP A 16 1.73 -0.51 -4.51
C ASP A 16 2.93 -0.60 -3.56
N THR A 17 3.32 0.54 -2.99
CA THR A 17 4.27 0.62 -1.87
C THR A 17 3.49 0.60 -0.58
N VAL A 18 3.79 -0.38 0.27
CA VAL A 18 3.11 -0.61 1.55
C VAL A 18 4.10 -0.61 2.70
N ALA A 19 3.66 -0.12 3.85
CA ALA A 19 4.34 -0.30 5.13
C ALA A 19 3.59 -1.37 5.93
N VAL A 20 4.25 -2.50 6.18
CA VAL A 20 3.72 -3.62 6.96
C VAL A 20 4.21 -3.47 8.39
N HIS A 21 3.28 -3.33 9.33
CA HIS A 21 3.58 -3.28 10.75
C HIS A 21 3.49 -4.71 11.31
N GLN A 22 4.63 -5.33 11.51
CA GLN A 22 4.76 -6.69 12.00
C GLN A 22 5.07 -6.69 13.50
N LYS A 23 4.28 -7.45 14.26
CA LYS A 23 4.59 -7.82 15.63
C LYS A 23 5.74 -8.83 15.63
N ILE A 24 6.79 -8.53 16.37
CA ILE A 24 7.91 -9.42 16.63
C ILE A 24 7.92 -9.68 18.13
N ILE A 25 7.94 -10.97 18.47
CA ILE A 25 8.08 -11.43 19.85
C ILE A 25 9.56 -11.79 20.00
N GLU A 26 10.24 -11.09 20.88
CA GLU A 26 11.62 -11.40 21.26
C GLU A 26 11.54 -12.27 22.50
N GLN A 27 11.96 -13.53 22.36
CA GLN A 27 12.11 -14.43 23.50
C GLN A 27 13.41 -14.08 24.21
N ASP A 28 13.33 -13.21 25.21
CA ASP A 28 14.38 -13.09 26.22
C ASP A 28 14.15 -14.16 27.29
N LYS A 29 15.24 -14.71 27.85
CA LYS A 29 15.23 -15.84 28.80
C LYS A 29 14.33 -15.66 30.04
N GLU A 30 13.88 -14.44 30.33
CA GLU A 30 13.11 -14.09 31.53
C GLU A 30 11.74 -13.44 31.24
N LYS A 31 11.51 -12.84 30.07
CA LYS A 31 10.23 -12.20 29.69
C LYS A 31 10.04 -12.13 28.18
N ASP A 32 8.82 -12.38 27.72
CA ASP A 32 8.42 -12.10 26.35
C ASP A 32 8.27 -10.58 26.14
N LYS A 33 9.11 -9.98 25.28
CA LYS A 33 8.97 -8.59 24.85
C LYS A 33 8.36 -8.52 23.47
N GLU A 34 7.36 -7.66 23.32
CA GLU A 34 6.70 -7.41 22.04
C GLU A 34 7.14 -6.07 21.45
N ARG A 35 7.60 -6.08 20.20
CA ARG A 35 7.87 -4.87 19.44
C ARG A 35 7.21 -4.88 18.08
N ILE A 36 6.97 -3.69 17.52
CA ILE A 36 6.41 -3.52 16.17
C ILE A 36 7.53 -3.11 15.24
N GLN A 37 7.91 -3.98 14.32
CA GLN A 37 8.82 -3.64 13.24
C GLN A 37 8.04 -3.22 11.99
N ILE A 38 8.49 -2.14 11.36
CA ILE A 38 7.88 -1.65 10.13
C ILE A 38 8.74 -2.09 8.94
N PHE A 39 8.14 -2.82 8.02
CA PHE A 39 8.75 -3.14 6.73
C PHE A 39 8.05 -2.40 5.60
N GLU A 40 8.70 -1.36 5.09
CA GLU A 40 8.23 -0.62 3.93
C GLU A 40 8.87 -1.14 2.64
N GLY A 41 8.05 -1.36 1.62
CA GLY A 41 8.54 -1.74 0.30
C GLY A 41 7.43 -1.91 -0.73
N LEU A 42 7.82 -2.37 -1.92
CA LEU A 42 6.94 -2.55 -3.07
C LEU A 42 6.34 -3.96 -3.09
N VAL A 43 5.01 -4.06 -3.24
CA VAL A 43 4.33 -5.35 -3.40
C VAL A 43 4.62 -5.90 -4.80
N ILE A 44 5.45 -6.93 -4.88
CA ILE A 44 5.87 -7.52 -6.17
C ILE A 44 5.00 -8.69 -6.60
N GLY A 45 4.18 -9.23 -5.71
CA GLY A 45 3.29 -10.33 -6.05
C GLY A 45 2.33 -10.67 -4.93
N ILE A 46 1.16 -11.19 -5.32
CA ILE A 46 0.17 -11.75 -4.42
C ILE A 46 -0.14 -13.16 -4.96
N LYS A 47 -0.10 -14.17 -4.08
CA LYS A 47 -0.34 -15.58 -4.42
C LYS A 47 -1.41 -16.17 -3.50
N GLY A 48 -1.96 -17.31 -3.89
CA GLY A 48 -3.00 -18.01 -3.15
C GLY A 48 -4.42 -17.62 -3.54
N ARG A 49 -5.39 -18.27 -2.90
CA ARG A 49 -6.84 -18.14 -3.13
C ARG A 49 -7.55 -17.89 -1.81
N GLN A 50 -8.62 -17.07 -1.84
CA GLN A 50 -9.47 -16.74 -0.68
C GLN A 50 -8.63 -16.35 0.56
N GLU A 51 -8.70 -17.15 1.62
CA GLU A 51 -8.07 -16.90 2.92
C GLU A 51 -6.58 -17.26 2.92
N ASN A 52 -6.18 -18.22 2.09
CA ASN A 52 -4.79 -18.67 1.93
C ASN A 52 -3.97 -17.73 1.01
N LYS A 53 -4.30 -16.44 0.99
CA LYS A 53 -3.54 -15.44 0.24
C LYS A 53 -2.29 -15.04 1.00
N SER A 54 -1.19 -14.86 0.28
CA SER A 54 0.02 -14.23 0.78
C SER A 54 0.53 -13.20 -0.21
N PHE A 55 1.27 -12.22 0.28
CA PHE A 55 1.83 -11.15 -0.52
C PHE A 55 3.33 -11.01 -0.24
N THR A 56 4.07 -10.64 -1.27
CA THR A 56 5.52 -10.46 -1.21
C THR A 56 5.84 -8.98 -1.36
N VAL A 57 6.57 -8.43 -0.39
CA VAL A 57 7.06 -7.05 -0.42
C VAL A 57 8.57 -7.07 -0.59
N ARG A 58 9.07 -6.25 -1.52
CA ARG A 58 10.48 -6.07 -1.83
C ARG A 58 10.92 -4.66 -1.45
N ARG A 59 12.07 -4.54 -0.81
CA ARG A 59 12.76 -3.25 -0.56
C ARG A 59 14.25 -3.43 -0.83
N ILE A 60 14.93 -2.35 -1.17
CA ILE A 60 16.40 -2.30 -1.11
C ILE A 60 16.77 -1.86 0.30
N GLY A 61 17.41 -2.76 1.03
CA GLY A 61 17.85 -2.56 2.40
C GLY A 61 19.17 -1.79 2.48
N VAL A 62 19.79 -1.88 3.66
CA VAL A 62 21.14 -1.35 3.91
C VAL A 62 22.13 -2.08 3.00
N ASN A 63 23.21 -1.41 2.61
CA ASN A 63 24.25 -1.94 1.71
C ASN A 63 23.74 -2.34 0.32
N SER A 64 22.66 -1.72 -0.16
CA SER A 64 22.06 -1.99 -1.48
C SER A 64 21.58 -3.43 -1.68
N VAL A 65 21.40 -4.21 -0.60
CA VAL A 65 20.93 -5.60 -0.66
C VAL A 65 19.41 -5.63 -0.82
N GLY A 66 18.92 -6.35 -1.84
CA GLY A 66 17.50 -6.56 -2.05
C GLY A 66 16.91 -7.51 -1.00
N VAL A 67 16.02 -7.01 -0.15
CA VAL A 67 15.32 -7.80 0.87
C VAL A 67 13.87 -8.03 0.43
N GLU A 68 13.46 -9.29 0.40
CA GLU A 68 12.08 -9.70 0.16
C GLU A 68 11.52 -10.38 1.40
N ARG A 69 10.29 -10.03 1.76
CA ARG A 69 9.55 -10.69 2.83
C ARG A 69 8.16 -11.07 2.33
N ILE A 70 7.68 -12.22 2.79
CA ILE A 70 6.40 -12.80 2.42
C ILE A 70 5.55 -12.88 3.68
N TRP A 71 4.32 -12.38 3.61
CA TRP A 71 3.36 -12.52 4.70
C TRP A 71 2.08 -13.20 4.23
N PRO A 72 1.52 -14.12 5.03
CA PRO A 72 0.13 -14.53 4.92
C PRO A 72 -0.79 -13.34 5.20
N LEU A 73 -1.82 -13.15 4.37
CA LEU A 73 -2.72 -12.00 4.44
C LEU A 73 -3.52 -11.96 5.75
N GLN A 74 -3.82 -13.12 6.35
CA GLN A 74 -4.55 -13.25 7.62
C GLN A 74 -3.64 -13.55 8.82
N SER A 75 -2.33 -13.29 8.71
CA SER A 75 -1.41 -13.56 9.82
C SER A 75 -1.73 -12.67 11.03
N PRO A 76 -1.80 -13.24 12.25
CA PRO A 76 -1.99 -12.46 13.49
C PRO A 76 -0.79 -11.57 13.82
N MET A 77 0.37 -11.87 13.20
CA MET A 77 1.58 -11.07 13.37
C MET A 77 1.50 -9.74 12.63
N ILE A 78 0.52 -9.54 11.73
CA ILE A 78 0.31 -8.25 11.05
C ILE A 78 -0.62 -7.40 11.90
N LYS A 79 -0.09 -6.33 12.49
CA LYS A 79 -0.89 -5.37 13.25
C LYS A 79 -1.71 -4.48 12.31
N LYS A 80 -1.03 -3.89 11.32
CA LYS A 80 -1.63 -3.03 10.29
C LYS A 80 -0.83 -3.01 9.00
N ILE A 81 -1.49 -2.67 7.90
CA ILE A 81 -0.89 -2.40 6.59
C ILE A 81 -1.29 -0.99 6.18
N GLU A 82 -0.31 -0.16 5.84
CA GLU A 82 -0.51 1.19 5.31
C GLU A 82 -0.08 1.25 3.85
N VAL A 83 -0.92 1.82 2.98
CA VAL A 83 -0.55 2.08 1.58
C VAL A 83 0.07 3.47 1.48
N LYS A 84 1.39 3.53 1.27
CA LYS A 84 2.12 4.80 1.12
C LYS A 84 1.97 5.37 -0.28
N ARG A 85 2.04 4.52 -1.30
CA ARG A 85 1.98 4.93 -2.71
C ARG A 85 1.28 3.88 -3.54
N GLN A 86 0.41 4.32 -4.45
CA GLN A 86 -0.26 3.43 -5.38
C GLN A 86 0.49 3.34 -6.71
N GLY A 87 0.79 2.12 -7.13
CA GLY A 87 1.46 1.81 -8.38
C GLY A 87 0.47 1.42 -9.47
N LYS A 88 0.80 1.78 -10.71
CA LYS A 88 0.16 1.28 -11.92
C LYS A 88 1.09 0.27 -12.56
N VAL A 89 0.65 -0.98 -12.60
CA VAL A 89 1.37 -2.07 -13.26
C VAL A 89 0.44 -2.83 -14.18
N ARG A 90 1.03 -3.44 -15.21
CA ARG A 90 0.32 -4.32 -16.15
C ARG A 90 0.54 -5.79 -15.86
N ARG A 91 1.64 -6.13 -15.18
CA ARG A 91 2.00 -7.52 -14.85
C ARG A 91 1.45 -7.92 -13.48
N ALA A 92 1.04 -9.17 -13.35
CA ALA A 92 0.55 -9.72 -12.08
C ALA A 92 1.66 -10.01 -11.06
N LYS A 93 2.89 -10.19 -11.54
CA LYS A 93 4.09 -10.38 -10.72
C LYS A 93 5.21 -9.52 -11.29
N LEU A 94 5.92 -8.83 -10.41
CA LEU A 94 6.98 -7.88 -10.76
C LEU A 94 8.38 -8.46 -10.51
N TYR A 95 8.55 -9.78 -10.66
CA TYR A 95 9.83 -10.45 -10.40
C TYR A 95 10.96 -9.95 -11.30
N TYR A 96 10.64 -9.34 -12.44
CA TYR A 96 11.61 -8.66 -13.30
C TYR A 96 12.36 -7.52 -12.57
N LEU A 97 11.81 -6.98 -11.47
CA LEU A 97 12.47 -5.96 -10.65
C LEU A 97 13.68 -6.52 -9.87
N ARG A 98 13.81 -7.84 -9.73
CA ARG A 98 14.96 -8.47 -9.06
C ARG A 98 16.26 -8.28 -9.82
N ASN A 99 16.17 -8.27 -11.15
CA ASN A 99 17.33 -8.17 -12.05
C ASN A 99 17.65 -6.71 -12.39
N ARG A 100 16.89 -5.75 -11.86
CA ARG A 100 17.13 -4.32 -12.08
C ARG A 100 17.99 -3.75 -10.96
N ILE A 101 18.83 -2.78 -11.32
CA ILE A 101 19.82 -2.17 -10.44
C ILE A 101 19.44 -0.71 -10.18
N GLY A 102 19.91 -0.17 -9.05
CA GLY A 102 19.75 1.23 -8.67
C GLY A 102 18.29 1.67 -8.57
N SER A 103 17.99 2.88 -9.05
CA SER A 103 16.65 3.46 -8.99
C SER A 103 15.60 2.66 -9.76
N GLN A 104 16.01 1.87 -10.75
CA GLN A 104 15.10 1.07 -11.57
C GLN A 104 14.59 -0.18 -10.85
N ALA A 105 15.30 -0.65 -9.82
CA ALA A 105 14.96 -1.84 -9.05
C ALA A 105 13.61 -1.74 -8.31
N LEU A 106 13.17 -0.52 -8.00
CA LEU A 106 11.90 -0.25 -7.32
C LEU A 106 10.97 0.66 -8.15
N ARG A 107 11.30 0.91 -9.43
CA ARG A 107 10.57 1.85 -10.26
C ARG A 107 9.28 1.23 -10.81
N VAL A 108 8.15 1.70 -10.28
CA VAL A 108 6.81 1.42 -10.80
C VAL A 108 6.10 2.74 -11.11
N GLN A 109 5.35 2.79 -12.21
CA GLN A 109 4.58 3.98 -12.58
C GLN A 109 3.58 4.33 -11.48
N ILE A 110 3.37 5.62 -11.21
CA ILE A 110 2.41 6.04 -10.19
C ILE A 110 1.00 5.93 -10.78
N ARG A 111 0.08 5.33 -10.02
CA ARG A 111 -1.35 5.38 -10.36
C ARG A 111 -1.83 6.81 -10.04
N GLN A 112 -2.09 7.61 -11.07
CA GLN A 112 -2.66 8.94 -10.91
C GLN A 112 -4.10 8.85 -10.38
N THR A 113 -4.28 8.74 -9.07
CA THR A 113 -5.60 8.79 -8.41
C THR A 113 -5.93 10.18 -7.88
N LYS A 114 -4.92 11.04 -7.66
CA LYS A 114 -5.08 12.41 -7.14
C LYS A 114 -5.95 13.29 -8.02
N THR A 115 -5.97 13.10 -9.35
CA THR A 115 -6.76 13.94 -10.25
C THR A 115 -8.27 13.75 -10.07
N LYS A 116 -8.76 12.53 -9.78
CA LYS A 116 -10.22 12.30 -9.69
C LYS A 116 -10.82 12.74 -8.35
N LYS A 117 -10.27 12.31 -7.21
CA LYS A 117 -10.80 12.70 -5.89
C LYS A 117 -10.65 14.19 -5.59
N VAL A 118 -9.50 14.80 -5.96
CA VAL A 118 -9.31 16.24 -5.77
C VAL A 118 -10.20 17.04 -6.72
N ALA A 119 -10.43 16.58 -7.96
CA ALA A 119 -11.39 17.23 -8.87
C ALA A 119 -12.84 17.07 -8.40
N GLU A 120 -13.21 15.93 -7.82
CA GLU A 120 -14.54 15.65 -7.30
C GLU A 120 -14.85 16.48 -6.05
N VAL A 121 -13.89 16.56 -5.11
CA VAL A 121 -13.97 17.46 -3.94
C VAL A 121 -14.00 18.92 -4.39
N LYS A 122 -13.16 19.34 -5.36
CA LYS A 122 -13.20 20.69 -5.93
C LYS A 122 -14.52 21.00 -6.64
N LYS A 123 -15.12 20.05 -7.37
CA LYS A 123 -16.45 20.18 -7.98
C LYS A 123 -17.53 20.34 -6.92
N ALA A 124 -17.52 19.51 -5.88
CA ALA A 124 -18.50 19.59 -4.79
C ALA A 124 -18.42 20.93 -4.03
N ILE A 125 -17.21 21.45 -3.79
CA ILE A 125 -17.00 22.77 -3.17
C ILE A 125 -17.49 23.90 -4.10
N LYS A 126 -17.24 23.80 -5.43
CA LYS A 126 -17.69 24.81 -6.41
C LYS A 126 -19.21 24.85 -6.56
N VAL A 127 -19.87 23.70 -6.53
CA VAL A 127 -21.35 23.59 -6.54
C VAL A 127 -21.95 24.20 -5.26
N LYS A 128 -21.40 23.89 -4.09
CA LYS A 128 -21.83 24.50 -2.81
C LYS A 128 -21.63 26.02 -2.78
N LYS A 129 -20.54 26.54 -3.36
CA LYS A 129 -20.32 28.00 -3.46
C LYS A 129 -21.33 28.66 -4.40
N LYS A 130 -21.62 28.09 -5.57
CA LYS A 130 -22.66 28.64 -6.49
C LYS A 130 -24.06 28.64 -5.87
N ALA A 131 -24.44 27.58 -5.14
CA ALA A 131 -25.73 27.50 -4.47
C ALA A 131 -25.88 28.48 -3.28
N LYS A 132 -24.76 28.98 -2.71
CA LYS A 132 -24.78 29.97 -1.63
C LYS A 132 -24.94 31.39 -2.17
N VAL A 133 -24.36 31.69 -3.34
CA VAL A 133 -24.46 32.99 -4.02
C VAL A 133 -25.86 33.21 -4.64
N SER A 134 -26.51 32.17 -5.15
CA SER A 134 -27.88 32.29 -5.70
C SER A 134 -28.98 32.40 -4.64
N LYS A 135 -28.68 32.05 -3.37
CA LYS A 135 -29.60 32.23 -2.23
C LYS A 135 -29.51 33.62 -1.59
N SER A 136 -28.40 34.34 -1.77
CA SER A 136 -28.26 35.71 -1.25
C SER A 136 -28.85 36.78 -2.18
N SER A 137 -29.04 36.48 -3.48
CA SER A 137 -29.62 37.42 -4.46
C SER A 137 -31.14 37.33 -4.61
N LYS A 138 -31.82 36.56 -3.75
CA LYS A 138 -33.28 36.31 -3.82
C LYS A 138 -34.02 36.77 -2.55
N LYS A 139 -33.35 37.54 -1.68
CA LYS A 139 -33.86 38.00 -0.38
C LYS A 139 -33.84 39.54 -0.22
N SER A 140 -33.78 40.26 -1.34
CA SER A 140 -33.90 41.71 -1.44
C SER A 140 -35.06 42.05 -2.36
#